data_AF-A0A068RTV5-F1
#
_entry.id   AF-A0A068RTV5-F1
#
_cell.length_a   1.000
_cell.length_b   1.000
_cell.length_c   1.000
_cell.angle_alpha   90.00
_cell.angle_beta   90.00
_cell.angle_gamma   90.00
#
_symmetry.space_group_name_H-M   'P 1'
#
loop_
_entity.id
_entity.type
_entity.pdbx_description
1 polymer ?
#
loop_
_entity_poly.entity_id
_entity_poly.type
_entity_poly.pdbx_seq_one_letter_code
_entity_poly.pdbx_strand_id
1 'polypeptide(L)'
;MIGTFGSDENHPEQFTKAFKHPEEPVNWDLLYEGFDAAVDWPTVVFLDRLLVQYPDAKFVLTIRDAESWFRSVKNTIYKVQCKFRDSPGERSKGMAKHLEMIRTVVLDGAFDDLERFLHNKEKIKALYDTHNEWVKQHIPADRLLIMEIGEGWDRLCAFLDKPVPNEPFPRVNSTEEFQPLLQGNFFENIKGLFDQQFATASEVQELQPYALEKANKSSIAA
;
A
#
# COMPACT_ATOMS: atom_id res chain seq x y z
N MET A 1 -3.51 2.21 6.80
CA MET A 1 -2.62 3.31 6.42
C MET A 1 -2.40 3.31 4.93
N ILE A 2 -3.30 3.96 4.21
CA ILE A 2 -2.80 4.94 3.24
C ILE A 2 -2.79 6.21 4.11
N GLY A 3 -1.68 6.94 4.17
CA GLY A 3 -1.50 8.15 4.99
C GLY A 3 -1.21 9.34 4.08
N THR A 4 -1.61 10.56 4.47
CA THR A 4 -1.47 11.79 3.66
C THR A 4 -0.07 11.91 3.03
N PHE A 5 -0.03 11.81 1.70
CA PHE A 5 1.22 11.80 0.94
C PHE A 5 2.03 13.07 1.19
N GLY A 6 3.27 12.91 1.66
CA GLY A 6 4.16 14.03 1.99
C GLY A 6 3.87 14.73 3.33
N SER A 7 2.95 14.23 4.17
CA SER A 7 2.79 14.66 5.56
C SER A 7 3.85 14.04 6.47
N ASP A 8 4.31 14.80 7.48
CA ASP A 8 5.17 14.29 8.55
C ASP A 8 4.41 13.41 9.56
N GLU A 9 3.07 13.45 9.56
CA GLU A 9 2.22 12.71 10.50
C GLU A 9 2.23 11.19 10.25
N ASN A 10 2.66 10.76 9.06
CA ASN A 10 2.71 9.33 8.71
C ASN A 10 4.08 8.70 8.93
N HIS A 11 5.00 9.42 9.59
CA HIS A 11 6.31 8.92 10.02
C HIS A 11 7.09 8.14 8.94
N PRO A 12 7.23 8.64 7.69
CA PRO A 12 7.91 7.91 6.61
C PRO A 12 9.35 7.52 6.97
N GLU A 13 10.02 8.32 7.81
CA GLU A 13 11.36 8.02 8.30
C GLU A 13 11.44 6.75 9.17
N GLN A 14 10.36 6.38 9.86
CA GLN A 14 10.34 5.17 10.70
C GLN A 14 10.34 3.92 9.83
N PHE A 15 9.63 3.93 8.69
CA PHE A 15 9.70 2.84 7.71
C PHE A 15 11.09 2.75 7.06
N THR A 16 11.68 3.89 6.68
CA THR A 16 13.06 3.94 6.17
C THR A 16 14.04 3.35 7.19
N LYS A 17 13.90 3.74 8.47
CA LYS A 17 14.74 3.24 9.56
C LYS A 17 14.54 1.74 9.78
N ALA A 18 13.28 1.29 9.84
CA ALA A 18 12.92 -0.11 10.00
C ALA A 18 13.50 -1.01 8.89
N PHE A 19 13.58 -0.49 7.67
CA PHE A 19 14.17 -1.20 6.53
C PHE A 19 15.70 -1.24 6.60
N LYS A 20 16.34 -0.12 6.94
CA LYS A 20 17.82 -0.03 7.03
C LYS A 20 18.40 -0.74 8.25
N HIS A 21 17.63 -0.85 9.33
CA HIS A 21 18.03 -1.40 10.62
C HIS A 21 17.01 -2.46 11.08
N PRO A 22 16.93 -3.62 10.41
CA PRO A 22 15.92 -4.64 10.70
C PRO A 22 16.02 -5.22 12.12
N GLU A 23 17.20 -5.14 12.74
CA GLU A 23 17.47 -5.54 14.12
C GLU A 23 16.85 -4.60 15.16
N GLU A 24 16.54 -3.36 14.79
CA GLU A 24 16.01 -2.37 15.72
C GLU A 24 14.50 -2.54 15.93
N PRO A 25 14.01 -2.35 17.17
CA PRO A 25 12.58 -2.39 17.44
C PRO A 25 11.87 -1.22 16.74
N VAL A 26 10.65 -1.49 16.27
CA VAL A 26 9.77 -0.51 15.63
C VAL A 26 8.47 -0.45 16.41
N ASN A 27 8.00 0.75 16.70
CA ASN A 27 6.69 0.95 17.34
C ASN A 27 5.59 0.92 16.28
N TRP A 28 5.15 -0.28 15.90
CA TRP A 28 4.10 -0.47 14.90
C TRP A 28 2.76 0.16 15.31
N ASP A 29 2.43 0.15 16.61
CA ASP A 29 1.18 0.70 17.12
C ASP A 29 1.11 2.22 16.95
N LEU A 30 2.25 2.91 17.07
CA LEU A 30 2.35 4.33 16.72
C LEU A 30 2.13 4.54 15.22
N LEU A 31 2.73 3.71 14.37
CA LEU A 31 2.60 3.87 12.93
C LEU A 31 1.15 3.65 12.48
N TYR A 32 0.47 2.64 13.01
CA TYR A 32 -0.89 2.28 12.63
C TYR A 32 -1.97 2.88 13.53
N GLU A 33 -1.64 3.88 14.36
CA GLU A 33 -2.60 4.51 15.26
C GLU A 33 -3.80 5.09 14.47
N GLY A 34 -5.02 4.77 14.91
CA GLY A 34 -6.26 5.23 14.26
C GLY A 34 -6.68 4.45 13.01
N PHE A 35 -5.91 3.45 12.58
CA PHE A 35 -6.25 2.60 11.43
C PHE A 35 -6.63 1.18 11.85
N ASP A 36 -7.69 0.65 11.25
CA ASP A 36 -8.07 -0.76 11.41
C ASP A 36 -7.37 -1.69 10.41
N ALA A 37 -6.86 -1.12 9.31
CA ALA A 37 -6.18 -1.82 8.23
C ALA A 37 -5.04 -1.02 7.62
N ALA A 38 -4.07 -1.72 7.05
CA ALA A 38 -3.00 -1.17 6.21
C ALA A 38 -2.90 -1.99 4.93
N VAL A 39 -2.46 -1.35 3.83
CA VAL A 39 -2.32 -1.91 2.47
C VAL A 39 -1.11 -1.27 1.81
N ASP A 40 -0.60 -1.90 0.74
CA ASP A 40 0.42 -1.36 -0.16
C ASP A 40 1.79 -1.10 0.54
N TRP A 41 2.73 -0.53 -0.19
CA TRP A 41 3.98 -0.05 0.35
C TRP A 41 3.79 1.20 1.23
N PRO A 42 4.58 1.33 2.33
CA PRO A 42 5.69 0.47 2.73
C PRO A 42 5.30 -0.78 3.53
N THR A 43 4.05 -0.89 4.00
CA THR A 43 3.57 -1.93 4.92
C THR A 43 3.91 -3.35 4.47
N VAL A 44 3.69 -3.67 3.19
CA VAL A 44 3.87 -5.02 2.63
C VAL A 44 5.30 -5.56 2.74
N VAL A 45 6.30 -4.69 2.94
CA VAL A 45 7.71 -5.10 3.11
C VAL A 45 7.97 -5.71 4.49
N PHE A 46 7.11 -5.39 5.48
CA PHE A 46 7.33 -5.75 6.88
C PHE A 46 6.42 -6.86 7.37
N LEU A 47 5.81 -7.65 6.47
CA LEU A 47 4.81 -8.67 6.83
C LEU A 47 5.32 -9.67 7.87
N ASP A 48 6.57 -10.10 7.79
CA ASP A 48 7.21 -10.98 8.78
C ASP A 48 7.15 -10.41 10.20
N ARG A 49 7.43 -9.11 10.35
CA ARG A 49 7.39 -8.39 11.62
C ARG A 49 5.94 -8.13 12.07
N LEU A 50 5.05 -7.81 11.14
CA LEU A 50 3.64 -7.55 11.42
C LEU A 50 2.88 -8.82 11.81
N LEU A 51 3.26 -9.98 11.28
CA LEU A 51 2.72 -11.29 11.69
C LEU A 51 2.99 -11.59 13.17
N VAL A 52 4.15 -11.16 13.67
CA VAL A 52 4.53 -11.30 15.08
C VAL A 52 3.81 -10.27 15.94
N GLN A 53 3.78 -9.01 15.50
CA GLN A 53 3.15 -7.92 16.26
C GLN A 53 1.64 -8.10 16.39
N TYR A 54 0.97 -8.56 15.33
CA TYR A 54 -0.48 -8.69 15.26
C TYR A 54 -0.88 -10.16 15.05
N PRO A 55 -0.79 -11.01 16.09
CA PRO A 55 -1.04 -12.45 15.96
C PRO A 55 -2.50 -12.80 15.62
N ASP A 56 -3.43 -11.86 15.84
CA ASP A 56 -4.86 -12.04 15.54
C ASP A 56 -5.28 -11.35 14.23
N ALA A 57 -4.37 -10.65 13.55
CA ALA A 57 -4.69 -10.02 12.28
C ALA A 57 -4.97 -11.07 11.20
N LYS A 58 -6.04 -10.84 10.44
CA LYS A 58 -6.32 -11.49 9.16
C LYS A 58 -5.56 -10.76 8.06
N PHE A 59 -5.13 -11.51 7.04
CA PHE A 59 -4.43 -11.03 5.86
C PHE A 59 -5.22 -11.34 4.61
N VAL A 60 -5.29 -10.36 3.72
CA VAL A 60 -5.76 -10.53 2.35
C VAL A 60 -4.53 -10.49 1.46
N LEU A 61 -4.42 -11.37 0.47
CA LEU A 61 -3.42 -11.31 -0.59
C LEU A 61 -4.15 -11.16 -1.91
N THR A 62 -3.97 -10.01 -2.57
CA THR A 62 -4.55 -9.77 -3.89
C THR A 62 -3.60 -10.24 -5.01
N ILE A 63 -4.09 -11.11 -5.88
CA ILE A 63 -3.30 -11.70 -6.96
C ILE A 63 -3.86 -11.35 -8.34
N ARG A 64 -2.95 -11.25 -9.31
CA ARG A 64 -3.24 -11.15 -10.74
C ARG A 64 -2.07 -11.73 -11.53
N ASP A 65 -2.25 -11.86 -12.84
CA ASP A 65 -1.16 -12.24 -13.73
C ASP A 65 0.05 -11.29 -13.61
N ALA A 66 1.25 -11.85 -13.43
CA ALA A 66 2.49 -11.08 -13.20
C ALA A 66 2.83 -10.15 -14.36
N GLU A 67 2.51 -10.54 -15.60
CA GLU A 67 2.70 -9.67 -16.78
C GLU A 67 1.81 -8.43 -16.72
N SER A 68 0.52 -8.62 -16.42
CA SER A 68 -0.44 -7.54 -16.23
C SER A 68 -0.04 -6.64 -15.07
N TRP A 69 0.51 -7.21 -13.99
CA TRP A 69 1.02 -6.46 -12.85
C TRP A 69 2.21 -5.59 -13.22
N PHE A 70 3.22 -6.17 -13.87
CA PHE A 70 4.38 -5.42 -14.33
C PHE A 70 4.00 -4.25 -15.25
N ARG A 71 3.10 -4.50 -16.20
CA ARG A 71 2.62 -3.46 -17.13
C ARG A 71 1.93 -2.32 -16.38
N SER A 72 1.12 -2.63 -15.38
CA SER A 72 0.47 -1.64 -14.52
C SER A 72 1.50 -0.81 -13.76
N VAL A 73 2.44 -1.43 -13.03
CA VAL A 73 3.49 -0.71 -12.28
C VAL A 73 4.31 0.20 -13.20
N LYS A 74 4.70 -0.30 -14.38
CA LYS A 74 5.44 0.48 -15.38
C LYS A 74 4.66 1.69 -15.89
N ASN A 75 3.35 1.57 -16.02
CA ASN A 75 2.51 2.64 -16.60
C ASN A 75 1.94 3.62 -15.56
N THR A 76 2.02 3.30 -14.27
CA THR A 76 1.55 4.15 -13.17
C THR A 76 2.72 4.59 -12.28
N ILE A 77 3.03 3.83 -11.23
CA ILE A 77 3.93 4.18 -10.13
C ILE A 77 5.32 4.56 -10.67
N TYR A 78 5.86 3.80 -11.62
CA TYR A 78 7.16 4.09 -12.22
C TYR A 78 7.20 5.48 -12.89
N LYS A 79 6.16 5.85 -13.65
CA LYS A 79 6.09 7.16 -14.31
C LYS A 79 5.97 8.30 -13.29
N VAL A 80 5.20 8.09 -12.23
CA VAL A 80 5.08 9.04 -11.11
C VAL A 80 6.45 9.26 -10.45
N GLN A 81 7.21 8.19 -10.19
CA GLN A 81 8.57 8.30 -9.64
C GLN A 81 9.54 9.03 -10.56
N CYS A 82 9.49 8.76 -11.88
CA CYS A 82 10.28 9.51 -12.85
C CYS A 82 9.95 11.00 -12.82
N LYS A 83 8.66 11.36 -12.75
CA LYS A 83 8.24 12.76 -12.64
C LYS A 83 8.76 13.42 -11.37
N PHE A 84 8.68 12.74 -10.22
CA PHE A 84 9.28 13.26 -8.98
C PHE A 84 10.80 13.47 -9.10
N ARG A 85 11.52 12.53 -9.71
CA ARG A 85 12.97 12.65 -9.94
C ARG A 85 13.32 13.81 -10.86
N ASP A 86 12.63 13.92 -11.99
CA ASP A 86 13.00 14.82 -13.09
C ASP A 86 12.47 16.24 -12.92
N SER A 87 11.56 16.47 -11.97
CA SER A 87 11.00 17.80 -11.70
C SER A 87 11.84 18.56 -10.66
N PRO A 88 12.60 19.61 -11.06
CA PRO A 88 13.30 20.45 -10.11
C PRO A 88 12.27 21.33 -9.38
N GLY A 89 12.25 21.25 -8.05
CA GLY A 89 11.37 22.05 -7.21
C GLY A 89 11.75 21.92 -5.74
N GLU A 90 11.53 22.97 -4.96
CA GLU A 90 11.69 22.91 -3.51
C GLU A 90 10.61 21.99 -2.93
N ARG A 91 11.05 21.03 -2.11
CA ARG A 91 10.17 20.05 -1.49
C ARG A 91 10.04 20.37 -0.01
N SER A 92 8.84 20.24 0.54
CA SER A 92 8.67 20.25 2.00
C SER A 92 9.50 19.14 2.64
N LYS A 93 9.84 19.28 3.92
CA LYS A 93 10.59 18.25 4.66
C LYS A 93 9.85 16.91 4.67
N GLY A 94 8.54 16.92 4.93
CA GLY A 94 7.70 15.73 4.87
C GLY A 94 7.72 15.05 3.50
N MET A 95 7.62 15.82 2.41
CA MET A 95 7.73 15.29 1.04
C MET A 95 9.10 14.68 0.77
N ALA A 96 10.18 15.33 1.21
CA ALA A 96 11.53 14.82 1.04
C ALA A 96 11.73 13.46 1.74
N LYS A 97 11.28 13.33 2.99
CA LYS A 97 11.33 12.07 3.74
C LYS A 97 10.47 10.98 3.09
N HIS A 98 9.27 11.32 2.62
CA HIS A 98 8.38 10.37 1.97
C HIS A 98 8.98 9.82 0.67
N LEU A 99 9.61 10.67 -0.15
CA LEU A 99 10.33 10.23 -1.34
C LEU A 99 11.57 9.39 -1.00
N GLU A 100 12.28 9.68 0.10
CA GLU A 100 13.38 8.84 0.59
C GLU A 100 12.86 7.44 0.98
N MET A 101 11.75 7.38 1.72
CA MET A 101 11.10 6.12 2.08
C MET A 101 10.73 5.31 0.84
N ILE A 102 10.09 5.93 -0.15
CA ILE A 102 9.73 5.25 -1.40
C ILE A 102 10.96 4.66 -2.08
N ARG A 103 12.03 5.45 -2.25
CA ARG A 103 13.26 4.99 -2.91
C ARG A 103 13.96 3.87 -2.15
N THR A 104 13.90 3.91 -0.82
CA THR A 104 14.61 2.96 0.03
C THR A 104 13.83 1.64 0.16
N VAL A 105 12.51 1.73 0.38
CA VAL A 105 11.69 0.61 0.85
C VAL A 105 10.96 -0.09 -0.29
N VAL A 106 10.45 0.66 -1.29
CA VAL A 106 9.59 0.08 -2.33
C VAL A 106 10.39 -0.87 -3.22
N LEU A 107 9.87 -2.11 -3.34
CA LEU A 107 10.51 -3.20 -4.09
C LEU A 107 11.97 -3.42 -3.68
N ASP A 108 12.25 -3.42 -2.37
CA ASP A 108 13.58 -3.58 -1.79
C ASP A 108 14.61 -2.61 -2.37
N GLY A 109 14.18 -1.35 -2.54
CA GLY A 109 15.01 -0.28 -3.09
C GLY A 109 15.18 -0.33 -4.62
N ALA A 110 14.44 -1.19 -5.32
CA ALA A 110 14.54 -1.27 -6.79
C ALA A 110 14.15 0.03 -7.50
N PHE A 111 13.44 0.95 -6.84
CA PHE A 111 13.12 2.27 -7.37
C PHE A 111 14.27 3.28 -7.29
N ASP A 112 15.33 3.01 -6.52
CA ASP A 112 16.52 3.85 -6.51
C ASP A 112 17.34 3.71 -7.81
N ASP A 113 17.25 2.53 -8.46
CA ASP A 113 17.87 2.23 -9.75
C ASP A 113 16.79 2.01 -10.84
N LEU A 114 16.28 3.13 -11.36
CA LEU A 114 15.20 3.16 -12.35
C LEU A 114 15.58 2.50 -13.69
N GLU A 115 16.87 2.49 -14.02
CA GLU A 115 17.40 1.79 -15.19
C GLU A 115 17.27 0.28 -14.98
N ARG A 116 17.77 -0.23 -13.85
CA ARG A 116 17.58 -1.64 -13.46
C ARG A 116 16.12 -2.05 -13.37
N PHE A 117 15.23 -1.16 -12.92
CA PHE A 117 13.79 -1.44 -12.87
C PHE A 117 13.20 -1.68 -14.28
N LEU A 118 13.59 -0.93 -15.30
CA LEU A 118 13.04 -1.16 -16.64
C LEU A 118 13.72 -2.26 -17.43
N HIS A 119 15.01 -2.49 -17.20
CA HIS A 119 15.80 -3.41 -18.02
C HIS A 119 15.66 -4.88 -17.62
N ASN A 120 15.12 -5.19 -16.45
CA ASN A 120 14.95 -6.58 -16.01
C ASN A 120 13.52 -6.90 -15.54
N LYS A 121 12.59 -6.83 -16.50
CA LYS A 121 11.20 -7.22 -16.33
C LYS A 121 11.02 -8.59 -15.66
N GLU A 122 11.79 -9.59 -16.09
CA GLU A 122 11.67 -10.95 -15.56
C GLU A 122 12.09 -11.02 -14.09
N LYS A 123 13.13 -10.28 -13.67
CA LYS A 123 13.49 -10.16 -12.26
C LYS A 123 12.39 -9.52 -11.42
N ILE A 124 11.68 -8.52 -11.94
CA ILE A 124 10.60 -7.85 -11.21
C ILE A 124 9.38 -8.75 -11.07
N LYS A 125 9.01 -9.46 -12.14
CA LYS A 125 7.97 -10.49 -12.07
C LYS A 125 8.34 -11.59 -11.07
N ALA A 126 9.60 -12.02 -11.07
CA ALA A 126 10.09 -13.01 -10.11
C ALA A 126 10.01 -12.49 -8.65
N LEU A 127 10.23 -11.20 -8.38
CA LEU A 127 10.02 -10.61 -7.04
C LEU A 127 8.54 -10.68 -6.64
N TYR A 128 7.63 -10.36 -7.55
CA TYR A 128 6.19 -10.49 -7.32
C TYR A 128 5.78 -11.94 -7.01
N ASP A 129 6.23 -12.89 -7.83
CA ASP A 129 5.92 -14.31 -7.64
C ASP A 129 6.53 -14.83 -6.33
N THR A 130 7.78 -14.46 -6.03
CA THR A 130 8.47 -14.84 -4.79
C THR A 130 7.74 -14.30 -3.56
N HIS A 131 7.29 -13.05 -3.60
CA HIS A 131 6.51 -12.47 -2.51
C HIS A 131 5.18 -13.21 -2.29
N ASN A 132 4.43 -13.48 -3.37
CA ASN A 132 3.16 -14.20 -3.28
C ASN A 132 3.35 -15.60 -2.71
N GLU A 133 4.38 -16.33 -3.15
CA GLU A 133 4.69 -17.65 -2.62
C GLU A 133 5.14 -17.59 -1.15
N TRP A 134 5.93 -16.58 -0.78
CA TRP A 134 6.32 -16.36 0.61
C TRP A 134 5.08 -16.16 1.49
N VAL A 135 4.13 -15.30 1.08
CA VAL A 135 2.89 -15.04 1.83
C VAL A 135 2.09 -16.33 2.03
N LYS A 136 1.90 -17.11 0.96
CA LYS A 136 1.19 -18.40 1.01
C LYS A 136 1.84 -19.42 1.95
N GLN A 137 3.16 -19.38 2.07
CA GLN A 137 3.93 -20.32 2.89
C GLN A 137 3.99 -19.93 4.36
N HIS A 138 3.97 -18.64 4.68
CA HIS A 138 4.24 -18.15 6.03
C HIS A 138 3.00 -17.69 6.79
N ILE A 139 1.91 -17.36 6.10
CA ILE A 139 0.65 -16.97 6.76
C ILE A 139 -0.27 -18.20 6.88
N PRO A 140 -0.75 -18.53 8.10
CA PRO A 140 -1.71 -19.61 8.30
C PRO A 140 -2.97 -19.44 7.43
N ALA A 141 -3.47 -20.54 6.85
CA ALA A 141 -4.58 -20.50 5.89
C ALA A 141 -5.89 -19.98 6.50
N ASP A 142 -6.12 -20.15 7.79
CA ASP A 142 -7.26 -19.60 8.53
C ASP A 142 -7.18 -18.07 8.72
N ARG A 143 -5.98 -17.52 8.57
CA ARG A 143 -5.69 -16.08 8.62
C ARG A 143 -5.40 -15.46 7.26
N LEU A 144 -5.43 -16.23 6.16
CA LEU A 144 -5.10 -15.76 4.82
C LEU A 144 -6.27 -15.94 3.85
N LEU A 145 -6.69 -14.84 3.24
CA LEU A 145 -7.57 -14.85 2.08
C LEU A 145 -6.79 -14.47 0.83
N ILE A 146 -6.67 -15.40 -0.12
CA ILE A 146 -6.15 -15.09 -1.46
C ILE A 146 -7.33 -14.67 -2.33
N MET A 147 -7.26 -13.49 -2.95
CA MET A 147 -8.30 -12.98 -3.83
C MET A 147 -7.75 -12.62 -5.21
N GLU A 148 -8.47 -12.98 -6.26
CA GLU A 148 -8.23 -12.39 -7.59
C GLU A 148 -8.87 -11.00 -7.69
N ILE A 149 -8.27 -10.13 -8.50
CA ILE A 149 -8.83 -8.81 -8.76
C ILE A 149 -10.23 -8.96 -9.40
N GLY A 150 -11.24 -8.42 -8.72
CA GLY A 150 -12.61 -8.39 -9.21
C GLY A 150 -13.57 -9.38 -8.54
N GLU A 151 -13.11 -10.17 -7.57
CA GLU A 151 -13.97 -11.12 -6.84
C GLU A 151 -15.03 -10.47 -5.93
N GLY A 152 -14.90 -9.19 -5.61
CA GLY A 152 -15.97 -8.41 -5.00
C GLY A 152 -16.15 -8.59 -3.49
N TRP A 153 -17.29 -8.07 -2.99
CA TRP A 153 -17.57 -7.98 -1.56
C TRP A 153 -17.82 -9.33 -0.89
N ASP A 154 -18.52 -10.25 -1.54
CA ASP A 154 -19.01 -11.48 -0.91
C ASP A 154 -17.87 -12.29 -0.26
N ARG A 155 -16.79 -12.50 -1.01
CA ARG A 155 -15.62 -13.28 -0.55
C ARG A 155 -14.86 -12.56 0.56
N LEU A 156 -14.68 -11.25 0.44
CA LEU A 156 -13.99 -10.43 1.44
C LEU A 156 -14.78 -10.36 2.75
N CYS A 157 -16.06 -10.01 2.68
CA CYS A 157 -16.94 -9.87 3.83
C CYS A 157 -17.13 -11.20 4.58
N ALA A 158 -17.27 -12.32 3.86
CA ALA A 158 -17.33 -13.65 4.48
C ALA A 158 -16.05 -13.98 5.27
N PHE A 159 -14.88 -13.69 4.70
CA PHE A 159 -13.61 -13.92 5.40
C PHE A 159 -13.44 -13.00 6.61
N LEU A 160 -13.86 -11.74 6.52
CA LEU A 160 -13.75 -10.76 7.60
C LEU A 160 -14.84 -10.89 8.68
N ASP A 161 -15.86 -11.74 8.46
CA ASP A 161 -17.06 -11.84 9.30
C ASP A 161 -17.80 -10.49 9.41
N LYS A 162 -18.07 -9.90 8.24
CA LYS A 162 -18.74 -8.59 8.10
C LYS A 162 -19.93 -8.69 7.14
N PRO A 163 -20.94 -7.81 7.27
CA PRO A 163 -22.01 -7.73 6.29
C PRO A 163 -21.49 -7.23 4.93
N VAL A 164 -22.11 -7.70 3.85
CA VAL A 164 -21.86 -7.17 2.50
C VAL A 164 -22.53 -5.78 2.39
N PRO A 165 -21.78 -4.73 2.02
CA PRO A 165 -22.36 -3.39 1.88
C PRO A 165 -23.24 -3.29 0.63
N ASN A 166 -24.22 -2.38 0.65
CA ASN A 166 -25.12 -2.13 -0.48
C ASN A 166 -24.52 -1.10 -1.45
N GLU A 167 -23.30 -1.37 -1.93
CA GLU A 167 -22.56 -0.52 -2.85
C GLU A 167 -21.68 -1.38 -3.77
N PRO A 168 -21.33 -0.90 -4.98
CA PRO A 168 -20.47 -1.67 -5.87
C PRO A 168 -19.07 -1.84 -5.27
N PHE A 169 -18.44 -2.98 -5.53
CA PHE A 169 -17.05 -3.18 -5.13
C PHE A 169 -16.16 -2.11 -5.79
N PRO A 170 -15.25 -1.44 -5.06
CA PRO A 170 -14.47 -0.35 -5.59
C PRO A 170 -13.63 -0.75 -6.80
N ARG A 171 -13.63 0.09 -7.84
CA ARG A 171 -12.72 0.01 -8.98
C ARG A 171 -12.08 1.36 -9.21
N VAL A 172 -10.91 1.55 -8.61
CA VAL A 172 -10.12 2.78 -8.65
C VAL A 172 -8.66 2.44 -8.98
N ASN A 173 -7.82 3.46 -9.19
CA ASN A 173 -6.38 3.34 -9.47
C ASN A 173 -6.03 2.63 -10.79
N SER A 174 -6.87 2.80 -11.81
CA SER A 174 -6.61 2.37 -13.18
C SER A 174 -5.45 3.15 -13.83
N THR A 175 -4.83 2.57 -14.86
CA THR A 175 -3.75 3.27 -15.58
C THR A 175 -4.24 4.54 -16.26
N GLU A 176 -5.50 4.52 -16.70
CA GLU A 176 -6.21 5.61 -17.32
C GLU A 176 -6.38 6.78 -16.35
N GLU A 177 -6.74 6.52 -15.09
CA GLU A 177 -6.85 7.54 -14.03
C GLU A 177 -5.49 8.16 -13.66
N PHE A 178 -4.39 7.43 -13.86
CA PHE A 178 -3.03 7.96 -13.62
C PHE A 178 -2.49 8.85 -14.74
N GLN A 179 -2.98 8.74 -15.99
CA GLN A 179 -2.44 9.53 -17.10
C GLN A 179 -2.58 11.05 -16.90
N PRO A 180 -3.74 11.60 -16.47
CA PRO A 180 -3.90 13.03 -16.22
C PRO A 180 -2.94 13.56 -15.15
N LEU A 181 -2.59 12.75 -14.15
CA LEU A 181 -1.70 13.16 -13.05
C LEU A 181 -0.33 13.59 -13.56
N LEU A 182 0.15 12.96 -14.63
CA LEU A 182 1.48 13.19 -15.21
C LEU A 182 1.55 14.43 -16.12
N GLN A 183 0.41 15.09 -16.36
CA GLN A 183 0.27 16.27 -17.21
C GLN A 183 0.09 17.53 -16.37
N GLY A 184 0.34 18.70 -16.95
CA GLY A 184 0.12 19.98 -16.27
C GLY A 184 0.91 20.11 -14.95
N ASN A 185 0.25 20.59 -13.90
CA ASN A 185 0.86 20.74 -12.58
C ASN A 185 0.86 19.39 -11.81
N PHE A 186 1.87 18.57 -12.10
CA PHE A 186 2.04 17.23 -11.51
C PHE A 186 1.91 17.21 -9.98
N PHE A 187 2.51 18.17 -9.27
CA PHE A 187 2.51 18.18 -7.81
C PHE A 187 1.13 18.45 -7.23
N GLU A 188 0.37 19.40 -7.81
CA GLU A 188 -1.02 19.66 -7.41
C GLU A 188 -1.92 18.46 -7.73
N ASN A 189 -1.76 17.85 -8.90
CA ASN A 189 -2.55 16.70 -9.30
C ASN A 189 -2.34 15.49 -8.38
N ILE A 190 -1.08 15.17 -8.04
CA ILE A 190 -0.76 14.08 -7.12
C ILE A 190 -1.29 14.38 -5.72
N LYS A 191 -1.10 15.62 -5.23
CA LYS A 191 -1.66 16.02 -3.93
C LYS A 191 -3.18 15.83 -3.91
N GLY A 192 -3.88 16.29 -4.97
CA GLY A 192 -5.32 16.18 -5.10
C GLY A 192 -5.82 14.73 -5.13
N LEU A 193 -5.13 13.83 -5.83
CA LEU A 193 -5.46 12.39 -5.82
C LEU A 193 -5.43 11.83 -4.38
N PHE A 194 -4.33 12.10 -3.68
CA PHE A 194 -4.17 11.60 -2.32
C PHE A 194 -5.22 12.22 -1.39
N ASP A 195 -5.40 13.54 -1.39
CA ASP A 195 -6.43 14.21 -0.59
C ASP A 195 -7.84 13.60 -0.81
N GLN A 196 -8.21 13.28 -2.06
CA GLN A 196 -9.49 12.63 -2.38
C GLN A 196 -9.59 11.20 -1.83
N GLN A 197 -8.51 10.42 -1.91
CA GLN A 197 -8.47 9.07 -1.31
C GLN A 197 -8.58 9.11 0.22
N PHE A 198 -8.13 10.19 0.87
CA PHE A 198 -8.31 10.40 2.31
C PHE A 198 -9.71 10.80 2.70
N ALA A 199 -10.31 11.73 1.95
CA ALA A 199 -11.67 12.18 2.21
C ALA A 199 -12.63 10.99 2.16
N THR A 200 -12.53 10.13 1.15
CA THR A 200 -13.39 8.94 1.02
C THR A 200 -13.13 7.92 2.11
N ALA A 201 -11.87 7.70 2.53
CA ALA A 201 -11.56 6.80 3.63
C ALA A 201 -12.13 7.30 4.98
N SER A 202 -12.06 8.62 5.24
CA SER A 202 -12.62 9.25 6.43
C SER A 202 -14.15 9.21 6.44
N GLU A 203 -14.81 9.44 5.31
CA GLU A 203 -16.26 9.37 5.17
C GLU A 203 -16.78 7.94 5.42
N VAL A 204 -16.06 6.91 4.96
CA VAL A 204 -16.38 5.50 5.27
C VAL A 204 -16.21 5.19 6.76
N GLN A 205 -15.22 5.80 7.42
CA GLN A 205 -15.01 5.65 8.87
C GLN A 205 -16.09 6.39 9.69
N GLU A 206 -16.58 7.53 9.21
CA GLU A 206 -17.65 8.32 9.84
C GLU A 206 -19.05 7.71 9.67
N LEU A 207 -19.28 6.82 8.69
CA LEU A 207 -20.53 6.05 8.52
C LEU A 207 -20.65 4.84 9.45
N GLN A 208 -19.66 4.58 10.31
CA GLN A 208 -19.65 3.51 11.32
C GLN A 208 -20.08 3.88 12.77
N PRO A 209 -20.89 4.92 13.12
CA PRO A 209 -21.17 5.20 14.53
C PRO A 209 -22.08 4.17 15.22
N TYR A 210 -22.71 3.26 14.48
CA TYR A 210 -23.68 2.30 15.05
C TYR A 210 -23.10 0.92 15.44
N ALA A 211 -21.79 0.69 15.27
CA ALA A 211 -21.12 -0.57 15.60
C ALA A 211 -20.09 -0.47 16.74
N LEU A 212 -20.07 0.65 17.49
CA LEU A 212 -18.99 1.00 18.41
C LEU A 212 -19.10 0.43 19.84
N GLU A 213 -19.89 -0.62 20.10
CA GLU A 213 -19.88 -1.25 21.44
C GLU A 213 -19.32 -2.67 21.51
N LYS A 214 -19.15 -3.40 20.38
CA LYS A 214 -18.48 -4.71 20.36
C LYS A 214 -17.93 -5.06 18.98
N ALA A 215 -16.72 -4.63 18.65
CA ALA A 215 -15.97 -5.25 17.55
C ALA A 215 -14.47 -5.11 17.78
N ASN A 216 -13.78 -6.24 17.91
CA ASN A 216 -12.33 -6.33 18.03
C ASN A 216 -11.64 -5.74 16.79
N LYS A 217 -10.62 -4.92 17.07
CA LYS A 217 -9.66 -4.33 16.13
C LYS A 217 -8.86 -5.44 15.45
N SER A 218 -9.11 -5.77 14.18
CA SER A 218 -8.28 -6.76 13.47
C SER A 218 -8.61 -6.86 11.99
N SER A 219 -7.83 -6.23 11.09
CA SER A 219 -7.69 -6.61 9.66
C SER A 219 -6.54 -5.86 8.99
N ILE A 220 -5.38 -6.45 8.68
CA ILE A 220 -4.35 -5.82 7.83
C ILE A 220 -4.42 -6.47 6.44
N ALA A 221 -4.64 -5.71 5.37
CA ALA A 221 -4.74 -6.25 4.02
C ALA A 221 -3.41 -6.09 3.28
N ALA A 222 -2.83 -7.17 2.75
CA ALA A 222 -1.58 -7.10 1.99
C ALA A 222 -1.83 -7.04 0.47
#